data_AF-A6IUC9-F1
#
_entry.id   AF-A6IUC9-F1
#
_cell.length_a   1.000
_cell.length_b   1.000
_cell.length_c   1.000
_cell.angle_alpha   90.00
_cell.angle_beta   90.00
_cell.angle_gamma   90.00
#
_symmetry.space_group_name_H-M   'P 1'
#
loop_
_entity.id
_entity.type
_entity.pdbx_description
1 polymer ?
#
loop_
_entity_poly.entity_id
_entity_poly.type
_entity_poly.pdbx_seq_one_letter_code
_entity_poly.pdbx_strand_id
1 'polypeptide(L)'
;MEKEDQEKTGKLTLVLALATFLAAFGSSFQYGYNVAAVNSPSEFMQQFYNDTYYDRNKENIESFTLTLLWSLTVSMFPFGGFIGSLMVGFLVNNLGRKGALLFNNIFSILPAILMGCSKIAKSFEIIIASRLLVGICAGISSNVVPMYLGELAPKNLRGALGVVPQLFITVGILVAQLFGLRSVLASEEGWPILLGLTGVPAGLQLLLLPFFPESPRYLLIQKKNESAAEKDLLLR
;
A
#
# COMPACT_ATOMS: atom_id res chain seq x y z
N MET A 1 24.50 -0.68 -46.61
CA MET A 1 23.77 0.36 -45.87
C MET A 1 23.38 -0.22 -44.52
N GLU A 2 24.39 -0.46 -43.66
CA GLU A 2 24.29 -1.22 -42.41
C GLU A 2 24.63 -0.30 -41.23
N LYS A 3 23.87 0.80 -41.10
CA LYS A 3 24.01 1.73 -39.98
C LYS A 3 22.64 2.32 -39.66
N GLU A 4 21.82 1.62 -38.89
CA GLU A 4 20.76 2.28 -38.09
C GLU A 4 20.07 1.47 -36.99
N ASP A 5 20.57 0.31 -36.57
CA ASP A 5 20.14 -0.31 -35.29
C ASP A 5 21.10 0.08 -34.16
N GLN A 6 21.18 1.39 -33.88
CA GLN A 6 21.62 1.83 -32.55
C GLN A 6 20.51 1.44 -31.56
N GLU A 7 20.66 0.25 -30.97
CA GLU A 7 19.94 -0.18 -29.79
C GLU A 7 20.04 0.95 -28.74
N LYS A 8 19.00 1.79 -28.66
CA LYS A 8 18.91 2.89 -27.70
C LYS A 8 18.91 2.26 -26.31
N THR A 9 20.10 2.12 -25.72
CA THR A 9 20.31 1.73 -24.34
C THR A 9 19.63 2.79 -23.47
N GLY A 10 18.38 2.53 -23.07
CA GLY A 10 17.62 3.45 -22.25
C GLY A 10 18.38 3.69 -20.95
N LYS A 11 18.79 4.93 -20.71
CA LYS A 11 19.49 5.33 -19.49
C LYS A 11 18.46 5.39 -18.35
N LEU A 12 18.88 5.03 -17.13
CA LEU A 12 18.06 5.25 -15.94
C LEU A 12 18.13 6.73 -15.59
N THR A 13 17.19 7.53 -16.11
CA THR A 13 17.10 8.94 -15.71
C THR A 13 16.73 9.03 -14.23
N LEU A 14 17.35 9.97 -13.50
CA LEU A 14 17.17 10.13 -12.05
C LEU A 14 15.69 10.29 -11.66
N VAL A 15 14.91 10.94 -12.53
CA VAL A 15 13.45 11.08 -12.40
C VAL A 15 12.73 9.73 -12.41
N LEU A 16 13.16 8.79 -13.27
CA LEU A 16 12.60 7.44 -13.37
C LEU A 16 12.92 6.60 -12.14
N ALA A 17 14.15 6.73 -11.63
CA ALA A 17 14.57 6.06 -10.40
C ALA A 17 13.76 6.56 -9.19
N LEU A 18 13.57 7.88 -9.08
CA LEU A 18 12.78 8.50 -8.02
C LEU A 18 11.29 8.13 -8.11
N ALA A 19 10.71 8.13 -9.32
CA ALA A 19 9.33 7.68 -9.54
C ALA A 19 9.13 6.22 -9.10
N THR A 20 10.11 5.37 -9.44
CA THR A 20 10.09 3.95 -9.09
C THR A 20 10.19 3.75 -7.59
N PHE A 21 11.15 4.44 -6.96
CA PHE A 21 11.34 4.41 -5.52
C PHE A 21 10.09 4.87 -4.78
N LEU A 22 9.46 5.98 -5.21
CA LEU A 22 8.25 6.51 -4.59
C LEU A 22 7.02 5.61 -4.77
N ALA A 23 6.84 5.04 -5.95
CA ALA A 23 5.75 4.10 -6.19
C ALA A 23 5.91 2.83 -5.33
N ALA A 24 7.13 2.29 -5.22
CA ALA A 24 7.41 1.13 -4.41
C ALA A 24 7.35 1.44 -2.89
N PHE A 25 7.91 2.56 -2.46
CA PHE A 25 7.91 2.98 -1.05
C PHE A 25 6.53 3.40 -0.55
N GLY A 26 5.72 4.07 -1.37
CA GLY A 26 4.41 4.50 -0.91
C GLY A 26 3.40 3.37 -0.81
N SER A 27 3.49 2.38 -1.72
CA SER A 27 2.46 1.36 -1.88
C SER A 27 2.94 -0.06 -1.49
N SER A 28 4.09 -0.51 -1.97
CA SER A 28 4.59 -1.87 -1.70
C SER A 28 5.15 -2.01 -0.28
N PHE A 29 5.85 -1.00 0.22
CA PHE A 29 6.23 -0.94 1.64
C PHE A 29 5.00 -0.95 2.55
N GLN A 30 3.97 -0.18 2.18
CA GLN A 30 2.74 -0.12 2.95
C GLN A 30 2.01 -1.48 3.00
N TYR A 31 2.00 -2.23 1.89
CA TYR A 31 1.54 -3.62 1.87
C TYR A 31 2.28 -4.46 2.91
N GLY A 32 3.63 -4.47 2.86
CA GLY A 32 4.45 -5.24 3.80
C GLY A 32 4.26 -4.82 5.25
N TYR A 33 4.15 -3.51 5.50
CA TYR A 33 3.90 -2.96 6.82
C TYR A 33 2.58 -3.47 7.40
N ASN A 34 1.47 -3.39 6.66
CA ASN A 34 0.16 -3.83 7.14
C ASN A 34 0.04 -5.35 7.34
N VAL A 35 0.88 -6.14 6.67
CA VAL A 35 0.96 -7.59 6.89
C VAL A 35 1.53 -7.90 8.28
N ALA A 36 2.62 -7.23 8.68
CA ALA A 36 3.33 -7.53 9.91
C ALA A 36 2.91 -6.65 11.11
N ALA A 37 2.32 -5.48 10.88
CA ALA A 37 1.97 -4.52 11.93
C ALA A 37 0.95 -5.05 12.95
N VAL A 38 0.16 -6.07 12.61
CA VAL A 38 -0.81 -6.70 13.52
C VAL A 38 -0.21 -7.82 14.38
N ASN A 39 0.97 -8.32 14.03
CA ASN A 39 1.55 -9.48 14.72
C ASN A 39 2.09 -9.08 16.09
N SER A 40 2.88 -8.01 16.15
CA SER A 40 3.52 -7.56 17.39
C SER A 40 2.54 -7.04 18.46
N PRO A 41 1.54 -6.19 18.15
CA PRO A 41 0.59 -5.72 19.14
C PRO A 41 -0.58 -6.69 19.39
N SER A 42 -0.53 -7.93 18.90
CA SER A 42 -1.66 -8.86 18.93
C SER A 42 -2.21 -9.12 20.35
N GLU A 43 -1.32 -9.27 21.35
CA GLU A 43 -1.73 -9.43 22.76
C GLU A 43 -2.47 -8.19 23.28
N PHE A 44 -1.93 -6.99 23.03
CA PHE A 44 -2.53 -5.73 23.47
C PHE A 44 -3.87 -5.45 22.77
N MET A 45 -3.98 -5.79 21.48
CA MET A 45 -5.22 -5.67 20.74
C MET A 45 -6.28 -6.65 21.25
N GLN A 46 -5.90 -7.90 21.58
CA GLN A 46 -6.83 -8.86 22.18
C GLN A 46 -7.30 -8.43 23.56
N GLN A 47 -6.42 -7.84 24.38
CA GLN A 47 -6.79 -7.21 25.65
C GLN A 47 -7.80 -6.07 25.43
N PHE A 48 -7.53 -5.17 24.48
CA PHE A 48 -8.46 -4.09 24.13
C PHE A 48 -9.84 -4.61 23.69
N TYR A 49 -9.90 -5.75 22.98
CA TYR A 49 -11.17 -6.36 22.59
C TYR A 49 -11.93 -6.88 23.81
N ASN A 50 -11.24 -7.52 24.75
CA ASN A 50 -11.86 -7.98 26.00
C ASN A 50 -12.36 -6.80 26.85
N ASP A 51 -11.54 -5.76 27.02
CA ASP A 51 -11.90 -4.58 27.82
C ASP A 51 -13.09 -3.83 27.22
N THR A 52 -13.11 -3.68 25.89
CA THR A 52 -14.23 -3.06 25.17
C THR A 52 -15.52 -3.89 25.30
N TYR A 53 -15.40 -5.22 25.25
CA TYR A 53 -16.55 -6.11 25.41
C TYR A 53 -17.10 -6.07 26.84
N TYR A 54 -16.21 -6.06 27.84
CA TYR A 54 -16.56 -5.93 29.24
C TYR A 54 -17.26 -4.59 29.55
N ASP A 55 -16.78 -3.47 28.99
CA ASP A 55 -17.40 -2.14 29.18
C ASP A 55 -18.85 -2.11 28.65
N ARG A 56 -19.16 -2.89 27.60
CA ARG A 56 -20.49 -2.96 26.97
C ARG A 56 -21.43 -3.95 27.64
N ASN A 57 -20.96 -5.18 27.88
CA ASN A 57 -21.81 -6.30 28.30
C ASN A 57 -21.63 -6.68 29.78
N LYS A 58 -20.63 -6.10 30.47
CA LYS A 58 -20.22 -6.42 31.86
C LYS A 58 -19.81 -7.87 32.09
N GLU A 59 -19.54 -8.61 31.02
CA GLU A 59 -19.03 -9.98 31.03
C GLU A 59 -17.71 -10.03 30.26
N ASN A 60 -16.81 -10.91 30.69
CA ASN A 60 -15.58 -11.15 29.93
C ASN A 60 -15.90 -11.95 28.68
N ILE A 61 -15.18 -11.66 27.59
CA ILE A 61 -15.39 -12.39 26.35
C ILE A 61 -14.93 -13.85 26.51
N GLU A 62 -15.68 -14.79 25.94
CA GLU A 62 -15.25 -16.18 25.88
C GLU A 62 -13.97 -16.31 25.02
N SER A 63 -13.02 -17.15 25.45
CA SER A 63 -11.75 -17.37 24.74
C SER A 63 -11.94 -17.78 23.27
N PHE A 64 -12.98 -18.56 22.98
CA PHE A 64 -13.32 -18.95 21.61
C PHE A 64 -13.73 -17.74 20.77
N THR A 65 -14.64 -16.93 21.28
CA THR A 65 -15.16 -15.73 20.61
C THR A 65 -14.05 -14.69 20.36
N LEU A 66 -13.14 -14.49 21.33
CA LEU A 66 -11.98 -13.62 21.16
C LEU A 66 -11.06 -14.10 20.02
N THR A 67 -10.76 -15.40 20.00
CA THR A 67 -9.93 -16.01 18.96
C THR A 67 -10.59 -15.87 17.58
N LEU A 68 -11.91 -16.03 17.51
CA LEU A 68 -12.69 -15.87 16.29
C LEU A 68 -12.68 -14.40 15.80
N LEU A 69 -12.91 -13.43 16.67
CA LEU A 69 -12.83 -12.00 16.34
C LEU A 69 -11.43 -11.58 15.87
N TRP A 70 -10.39 -12.06 16.54
CA TRP A 70 -9.02 -11.78 16.16
C TRP A 70 -8.70 -12.39 14.80
N SER A 71 -9.07 -13.65 14.58
CA SER A 71 -8.90 -14.34 13.29
C SER A 71 -9.65 -13.61 12.17
N LEU A 72 -10.85 -13.11 12.44
CA LEU A 72 -11.62 -12.27 11.51
C LEU A 72 -10.87 -10.97 11.18
N THR A 73 -10.31 -10.31 12.19
CA THR A 73 -9.54 -9.05 12.01
C THR A 73 -8.32 -9.26 11.10
N VAL A 74 -7.59 -10.36 11.28
CA VAL A 74 -6.40 -10.67 10.47
C VAL A 74 -6.79 -11.10 9.05
N SER A 75 -7.82 -11.93 8.90
CA SER A 75 -8.28 -12.46 7.60
C SER A 75 -9.02 -11.46 6.71
N MET A 76 -9.59 -10.39 7.28
CA MET A 76 -10.23 -9.33 6.50
C MET A 76 -9.25 -8.57 5.60
N PHE A 77 -7.95 -8.54 5.95
CA PHE A 77 -6.92 -7.92 5.12
C PHE A 77 -6.72 -8.64 3.77
N PRO A 78 -6.39 -9.95 3.71
CA PRO A 78 -6.29 -10.66 2.43
C PRO A 78 -7.62 -10.74 1.70
N PHE A 79 -8.76 -10.80 2.41
CA PHE A 79 -10.09 -10.75 1.78
C PHE A 79 -10.34 -9.41 1.07
N GLY A 80 -9.98 -8.29 1.71
CA GLY A 80 -9.98 -6.98 1.06
C GLY A 80 -9.04 -6.93 -0.14
N GLY A 81 -7.85 -7.54 -0.02
CA GLY A 81 -6.88 -7.64 -1.12
C GLY A 81 -7.42 -8.39 -2.33
N PHE A 82 -8.20 -9.45 -2.12
CA PHE A 82 -8.92 -10.15 -3.19
C PHE A 82 -9.89 -9.22 -3.92
N ILE A 83 -10.74 -8.51 -3.19
CA ILE A 83 -11.70 -7.55 -3.76
C ILE A 83 -10.96 -6.44 -4.53
N GLY A 84 -9.91 -5.86 -3.93
CA GLY A 84 -9.11 -4.80 -4.56
C GLY A 84 -8.42 -5.26 -5.85
N SER A 85 -7.95 -6.51 -5.89
CA SER A 85 -7.32 -7.09 -7.07
C SER A 85 -8.30 -7.26 -8.24
N LEU A 86 -9.58 -7.54 -7.97
CA LEU A 86 -10.61 -7.61 -9.02
C LEU A 86 -10.92 -6.23 -9.62
N MET A 87 -10.87 -5.17 -8.80
CA MET A 87 -11.17 -3.80 -9.22
C MET A 87 -10.04 -3.15 -10.04
N VAL A 88 -8.82 -3.71 -10.01
CA VAL A 88 -7.64 -3.09 -10.62
C VAL A 88 -7.80 -2.85 -12.12
N GLY A 89 -8.40 -3.80 -12.84
CA GLY A 89 -8.56 -3.70 -14.29
C GLY A 89 -9.44 -2.52 -14.71
N PHE A 90 -10.53 -2.29 -13.96
CA PHE A 90 -11.41 -1.14 -14.20
C PHE A 90 -10.72 0.18 -13.86
N LEU A 91 -10.06 0.26 -12.70
CA LEU A 91 -9.36 1.48 -12.27
C LEU A 91 -8.26 1.89 -13.26
N VAL A 92 -7.39 0.94 -13.63
CA VAL A 92 -6.21 1.23 -14.46
C VAL A 92 -6.59 1.62 -15.88
N ASN A 93 -7.70 1.08 -16.41
CA ASN A 93 -8.19 1.41 -17.75
C ASN A 93 -8.89 2.77 -17.81
N ASN A 94 -9.60 3.17 -16.75
CA ASN A 94 -10.33 4.44 -16.72
C ASN A 94 -9.48 5.61 -16.22
N LEU A 95 -8.78 5.43 -15.09
CA LEU A 95 -8.02 6.49 -14.41
C LEU A 95 -6.54 6.52 -14.79
N GLY A 96 -6.08 5.53 -15.54
CA GLY A 96 -4.65 5.31 -15.77
C GLY A 96 -3.94 4.75 -14.54
N ARG A 97 -2.64 4.48 -14.69
CA ARG A 97 -1.84 3.82 -13.64
C ARG A 97 -1.53 4.80 -12.50
N LYS A 98 -1.12 6.02 -12.84
CA LYS A 98 -0.86 7.09 -11.88
C LYS A 98 -2.14 7.53 -11.17
N GLY A 99 -3.24 7.73 -11.92
CA GLY A 99 -4.53 8.09 -11.34
C GLY A 99 -5.07 7.01 -10.40
N ALA A 100 -4.92 5.74 -10.75
CA ALA A 100 -5.28 4.63 -9.85
C ALA A 100 -4.46 4.63 -8.55
N LEU A 101 -3.14 4.88 -8.61
CA LEU A 101 -2.31 5.00 -7.40
C LEU A 101 -2.69 6.21 -6.54
N LEU A 102 -2.98 7.36 -7.15
CA LEU A 102 -3.43 8.56 -6.43
C LEU A 102 -4.78 8.32 -5.73
N PHE A 103 -5.75 7.78 -6.46
CA PHE A 103 -7.06 7.42 -5.90
C PHE A 103 -6.90 6.45 -4.73
N ASN A 104 -6.04 5.46 -4.89
CA ASN A 104 -5.79 4.48 -3.85
C ASN A 104 -5.15 5.09 -2.59
N ASN A 105 -4.20 6.02 -2.75
CA ASN A 105 -3.57 6.71 -1.62
C ASN A 105 -4.56 7.60 -0.85
N ILE A 106 -5.46 8.30 -1.54
CA ILE A 106 -6.54 9.05 -0.89
C ILE A 106 -7.40 8.09 -0.07
N PHE A 107 -7.79 6.97 -0.67
CA PHE A 107 -8.61 5.96 -0.01
C PHE A 107 -7.88 5.29 1.16
N SER A 108 -6.55 5.21 1.11
CA SER A 108 -5.73 4.60 2.15
C SER A 108 -5.52 5.49 3.39
N ILE A 109 -5.75 6.80 3.30
CA ILE A 109 -5.69 7.69 4.48
C ILE A 109 -6.87 7.40 5.43
N LEU A 110 -8.05 7.08 4.88
CA LEU A 110 -9.24 6.78 5.65
C LEU A 110 -9.06 5.61 6.65
N PRO A 111 -8.61 4.40 6.24
CA PRO A 111 -8.37 3.31 7.18
C PRO A 111 -7.23 3.61 8.16
N ALA A 112 -6.22 4.40 7.78
CA ALA A 112 -5.16 4.82 8.70
C ALA A 112 -5.69 5.69 9.85
N ILE A 113 -6.57 6.64 9.53
CA ILE A 113 -7.26 7.47 10.55
C ILE A 113 -8.20 6.61 11.39
N LEU A 114 -8.98 5.72 10.78
CA LEU A 114 -9.89 4.82 11.50
C LEU A 114 -9.13 3.91 12.49
N MET A 115 -7.98 3.38 12.08
CA MET A 115 -7.12 2.58 12.96
C MET A 115 -6.53 3.42 14.09
N GLY A 116 -6.04 4.63 13.80
CA GLY A 116 -5.50 5.55 14.82
C GLY A 116 -6.55 6.01 15.84
N CYS A 117 -7.79 6.25 15.40
CA CYS A 117 -8.89 6.68 16.26
C CYS A 117 -9.63 5.52 16.96
N SER A 118 -9.29 4.27 16.66
CA SER A 118 -10.00 3.08 17.18
C SER A 118 -10.03 3.02 18.71
N LYS A 119 -8.94 3.44 19.38
CA LYS A 119 -8.85 3.49 20.84
C LYS A 119 -9.81 4.51 21.46
N ILE A 120 -10.04 5.65 20.81
CA ILE A 120 -10.98 6.69 21.26
C ILE A 120 -12.42 6.22 21.10
N ALA A 121 -12.69 5.49 20.01
CA ALA A 121 -14.03 5.01 19.68
C ALA A 121 -14.47 3.76 20.48
N LYS A 122 -13.57 3.13 21.25
CA LYS A 122 -13.85 1.89 22.03
C LYS A 122 -14.66 0.87 21.20
N SER A 123 -14.19 0.58 20.00
CA SER A 123 -14.91 -0.27 19.04
C SER A 123 -13.92 -1.11 18.24
N PHE A 124 -14.00 -2.43 18.45
CA PHE A 124 -13.23 -3.40 17.67
C PHE A 124 -13.78 -3.55 16.25
N GLU A 125 -15.04 -3.19 16.01
CA GLU A 125 -15.68 -3.22 14.69
C GLU A 125 -14.99 -2.26 13.71
N ILE A 126 -14.55 -1.09 14.19
CA ILE A 126 -13.78 -0.11 13.40
C ILE A 126 -12.45 -0.71 12.94
N ILE A 127 -11.79 -1.50 13.80
CA ILE A 127 -10.53 -2.17 13.46
C ILE A 127 -10.78 -3.18 12.35
N ILE A 128 -11.81 -4.03 12.47
CA ILE A 128 -12.16 -5.02 11.43
C ILE A 128 -12.48 -4.33 10.09
N ALA A 129 -13.31 -3.28 10.10
CA ALA A 129 -13.66 -2.53 8.90
C ALA A 129 -12.44 -1.84 8.26
N SER A 130 -11.57 -1.22 9.07
CA SER A 130 -10.35 -0.59 8.59
C SER A 130 -9.36 -1.59 7.98
N ARG A 131 -9.30 -2.82 8.50
CA ARG A 131 -8.49 -3.91 7.94
C ARG A 131 -8.98 -4.36 6.57
N LEU A 132 -10.30 -4.41 6.37
CA LEU A 132 -10.88 -4.66 5.05
C LEU A 132 -10.51 -3.56 4.06
N LEU A 133 -10.68 -2.29 4.46
CA LEU A 133 -10.40 -1.13 3.61
C LEU A 133 -8.91 -1.03 3.23
N VAL A 134 -8.00 -1.18 4.19
CA VAL A 134 -6.56 -1.18 3.90
C VAL A 134 -6.16 -2.40 3.07
N GLY A 135 -6.84 -3.54 3.23
CA GLY A 135 -6.70 -4.71 2.37
C GLY A 135 -7.05 -4.42 0.92
N ILE A 136 -8.19 -3.76 0.66
CA ILE A 136 -8.60 -3.32 -0.68
C ILE A 136 -7.53 -2.41 -1.29
N CYS A 137 -7.03 -1.43 -0.52
CA CYS A 137 -5.95 -0.57 -0.98
C CYS A 137 -4.70 -1.35 -1.35
N ALA A 138 -4.29 -2.27 -0.48
CA ALA A 138 -3.10 -3.07 -0.65
C ALA A 138 -3.21 -3.98 -1.90
N GLY A 139 -4.38 -4.54 -2.17
CA GLY A 139 -4.67 -5.35 -3.36
C GLY A 139 -4.68 -4.56 -4.67
N ILE A 140 -5.18 -3.33 -4.68
CA ILE A 140 -5.08 -2.46 -5.85
C ILE A 140 -3.60 -2.13 -6.10
N SER A 141 -2.91 -1.62 -5.08
CA SER A 141 -1.51 -1.21 -5.16
C SER A 141 -0.56 -2.33 -5.61
N SER A 142 -0.74 -3.56 -5.11
CA SER A 142 0.14 -4.69 -5.46
C SER A 142 0.10 -5.04 -6.94
N ASN A 143 -1.00 -4.73 -7.63
CA ASN A 143 -1.15 -4.93 -9.08
C ASN A 143 -0.73 -3.70 -9.89
N VAL A 144 -1.08 -2.48 -9.44
CA VAL A 144 -0.79 -1.25 -10.19
C VAL A 144 0.71 -0.91 -10.17
N VAL A 145 1.40 -1.09 -9.04
CA VAL A 145 2.83 -0.77 -8.91
C VAL A 145 3.69 -1.52 -9.92
N PRO A 146 3.72 -2.87 -9.98
CA PRO A 146 4.55 -3.58 -10.95
C PRO A 146 4.15 -3.27 -12.40
N MET A 147 2.87 -2.98 -12.67
CA MET A 147 2.43 -2.54 -13.99
C MET A 147 3.00 -1.17 -14.35
N TYR A 148 2.92 -0.19 -13.44
CA TYR A 148 3.47 1.15 -13.62
C TYR A 148 4.99 1.10 -13.83
N LEU A 149 5.72 0.36 -12.98
CA LEU A 149 7.17 0.20 -13.12
C LEU A 149 7.55 -0.53 -14.40
N GLY A 150 6.80 -1.57 -14.77
CA GLY A 150 7.05 -2.34 -15.99
C GLY A 150 6.81 -1.54 -17.27
N GLU A 151 5.93 -0.53 -17.23
CA GLU A 151 5.67 0.38 -18.35
C GLU A 151 6.70 1.52 -18.42
N LEU A 152 7.24 1.97 -17.28
CA LEU A 152 8.30 2.98 -17.19
C LEU A 152 9.70 2.41 -17.52
N ALA A 153 9.95 1.15 -17.15
CA ALA A 153 11.28 0.53 -17.21
C ALA A 153 11.85 0.40 -18.64
N PRO A 154 13.12 0.79 -18.87
CA PRO A 154 13.80 0.51 -20.14
C PRO A 154 13.97 -1.00 -20.33
N LYS A 155 13.97 -1.46 -21.60
CA LYS A 155 14.00 -2.89 -21.95
C LYS A 155 15.09 -3.66 -21.18
N ASN A 156 16.25 -3.04 -20.98
CA ASN A 156 17.44 -3.64 -20.37
C ASN A 156 17.35 -3.76 -18.83
N LEU A 157 16.52 -2.96 -18.15
CA LEU A 157 16.41 -2.92 -16.67
C LEU A 157 15.04 -3.39 -16.15
N ARG A 158 14.16 -3.86 -17.04
CA ARG A 158 12.80 -4.26 -16.68
C ARG A 158 12.75 -5.36 -15.63
N GLY A 159 13.69 -6.31 -15.67
CA GLY A 159 13.82 -7.36 -14.65
C GLY A 159 14.19 -6.79 -13.28
N ALA A 160 15.21 -5.92 -13.22
CA ALA A 160 15.66 -5.31 -11.96
C ALA A 160 14.56 -4.45 -11.31
N LEU A 161 13.88 -3.62 -12.09
CA LEU A 161 12.77 -2.78 -11.60
C LEU A 161 11.53 -3.59 -11.19
N GLY A 162 11.37 -4.81 -11.71
CA GLY A 162 10.31 -5.74 -11.28
C GLY A 162 10.55 -6.33 -9.89
N VAL A 163 11.80 -6.43 -9.43
CA VAL A 163 12.15 -6.94 -8.09
C VAL A 163 12.02 -5.88 -7.01
N VAL A 164 12.13 -4.60 -7.37
CA VAL A 164 12.07 -3.46 -6.44
C VAL A 164 10.80 -3.51 -5.55
N PRO A 165 9.57 -3.68 -6.06
CA PRO A 165 8.37 -3.78 -5.21
C PRO A 165 8.47 -4.87 -4.15
N GLN A 166 8.99 -6.05 -4.51
CA GLN A 166 9.14 -7.17 -3.58
C GLN A 166 10.14 -6.84 -2.46
N LEU A 167 11.23 -6.16 -2.79
CA LEU A 167 12.19 -5.68 -1.81
C LEU A 167 11.54 -4.68 -0.84
N PHE A 168 10.71 -3.77 -1.33
CA PHE A 168 10.01 -2.83 -0.44
C PHE A 168 8.98 -3.52 0.45
N ILE A 169 8.34 -4.60 -0.01
CA ILE A 169 7.45 -5.42 0.84
C ILE A 169 8.23 -6.01 2.02
N THR A 170 9.40 -6.60 1.76
CA THR A 170 10.21 -7.20 2.84
C THR A 170 10.77 -6.15 3.80
N VAL A 171 11.17 -4.98 3.29
CA VAL A 171 11.55 -3.83 4.13
C VAL A 171 10.37 -3.34 4.97
N GLY A 172 9.16 -3.29 4.41
CA GLY A 172 7.94 -2.94 5.14
C GLY A 172 7.64 -3.89 6.29
N ILE A 173 7.79 -5.19 6.06
CA ILE A 173 7.65 -6.23 7.09
C ILE A 173 8.68 -6.02 8.21
N LEU A 174 9.96 -5.82 7.85
CA LEU A 174 11.03 -5.59 8.82
C LEU A 174 10.77 -4.34 9.66
N VAL A 175 10.37 -3.23 9.02
CA VAL A 175 10.10 -1.97 9.72
C VAL A 175 8.89 -2.09 10.64
N ALA A 176 7.83 -2.78 10.23
CA ALA A 176 6.68 -3.06 11.10
C ALA A 176 7.09 -3.89 12.33
N GLN A 177 7.97 -4.87 12.16
CA GLN A 177 8.49 -5.66 13.28
C GLN A 177 9.37 -4.82 14.20
N LEU A 178 10.22 -3.95 13.66
CA LEU A 178 11.09 -3.05 14.43
C LEU A 178 10.28 -2.04 15.27
N PHE A 179 9.28 -1.39 14.67
CA PHE A 179 8.38 -0.51 15.44
C PHE A 179 7.48 -1.31 16.38
N GLY A 180 7.18 -2.57 16.04
CA GLY A 180 6.46 -3.51 16.87
C GLY A 180 7.27 -4.06 18.06
N LEU A 181 8.51 -3.61 18.32
CA LEU A 181 9.18 -3.97 19.57
C LEU A 181 8.44 -3.36 20.77
N ARG A 182 8.36 -4.14 21.86
CA ARG A 182 7.74 -3.74 23.13
C ARG A 182 8.34 -2.47 23.74
N SER A 183 9.61 -2.19 23.42
CA SER A 183 10.34 -1.00 23.83
C SER A 183 10.11 0.24 22.97
N VAL A 184 9.43 0.10 21.82
CA VAL A 184 9.26 1.19 20.83
C VAL A 184 7.80 1.63 20.79
N LEU A 185 6.95 0.93 20.03
CA LEU A 185 5.55 1.31 19.83
C LEU A 185 4.55 0.19 20.21
N ALA A 186 5.00 -1.02 20.52
CA ALA A 186 4.12 -2.09 21.03
C ALA A 186 3.88 -1.94 22.55
N SER A 187 3.27 -0.82 22.92
CA SER A 187 2.73 -0.56 24.25
C SER A 187 1.21 -0.37 24.18
N GLU A 188 0.56 -0.41 25.33
CA GLU A 188 -0.89 -0.26 25.48
C GLU A 188 -1.43 1.09 24.92
N GLU A 189 -0.57 2.11 24.87
CA GLU A 189 -0.85 3.42 24.26
C GLU A 189 -0.30 3.57 22.83
N GLY A 190 0.74 2.82 22.47
CA GLY A 190 1.44 2.96 21.19
C GLY A 190 0.85 2.15 20.02
N TRP A 191 0.08 1.09 20.29
CA TRP A 191 -0.45 0.21 19.21
C TRP A 191 -1.37 0.93 18.19
N PRO A 192 -2.23 1.92 18.55
CA PRO A 192 -3.01 2.64 17.54
C PRO A 192 -2.13 3.53 16.66
N ILE A 193 -1.05 4.08 17.24
CA ILE A 193 -0.05 4.87 16.52
C ILE A 193 0.71 3.98 15.54
N LEU A 194 1.07 2.77 15.96
CA LEU A 194 1.71 1.77 15.09
C LEU A 194 0.83 1.47 13.87
N LEU A 195 -0.47 1.23 14.07
CA LEU A 195 -1.39 1.00 12.96
C LEU A 195 -1.60 2.25 12.09
N GLY A 196 -1.72 3.42 12.71
CA GLY A 196 -1.89 4.70 12.01
C GLY A 196 -0.67 5.15 11.20
N LEU A 197 0.54 4.70 11.56
CA LEU A 197 1.78 5.03 10.86
C LEU A 197 1.79 4.59 9.38
N THR A 198 0.92 3.64 9.02
CA THR A 198 0.65 3.23 7.63
C THR A 198 0.20 4.41 6.73
N GLY A 199 -0.36 5.46 7.32
CA GLY A 199 -0.79 6.67 6.61
C GLY A 199 0.36 7.61 6.20
N VAL A 200 1.52 7.53 6.85
CA VAL A 200 2.69 8.37 6.54
C VAL A 200 3.25 8.08 5.13
N PRO A 201 3.57 6.83 4.74
CA PRO A 201 4.02 6.54 3.38
C PRO A 201 2.96 6.86 2.33
N ALA A 202 1.67 6.64 2.64
CA ALA A 202 0.56 6.99 1.74
C ALA A 202 0.47 8.51 1.52
N GLY A 203 0.60 9.32 2.58
CA GLY A 203 0.60 10.78 2.50
C GLY A 203 1.82 11.32 1.75
N LEU A 204 3.00 10.75 1.99
CA LEU A 204 4.22 11.11 1.27
C LEU A 204 4.08 10.81 -0.24
N GLN A 205 3.53 9.63 -0.58
CA GLN A 205 3.27 9.28 -1.97
C GLN A 205 2.21 10.21 -2.58
N LEU A 206 1.16 10.56 -1.85
CA LEU A 206 0.12 11.48 -2.33
C LEU A 206 0.67 12.88 -2.66
N LEU A 207 1.62 13.38 -1.88
CA LEU A 207 2.25 14.68 -2.13
C LEU A 207 3.25 14.66 -3.30
N LEU A 208 4.03 13.58 -3.42
CA LEU A 208 5.11 13.53 -4.39
C LEU A 208 4.69 12.98 -5.75
N LEU A 209 3.75 12.02 -5.79
CA LEU A 209 3.32 11.35 -7.03
C LEU A 209 2.71 12.29 -8.09
N PRO A 210 2.00 13.39 -7.76
CA PRO A 210 1.52 14.36 -8.75
C PRO A 210 2.63 14.98 -9.61
N PHE A 211 3.84 15.16 -9.05
CA PHE A 211 4.99 15.74 -9.74
C PHE A 211 5.71 14.79 -10.71
N PHE A 212 5.38 13.48 -10.69
CA PHE A 212 6.01 12.50 -11.56
C PHE A 212 5.22 12.25 -12.86
N PRO A 213 5.90 11.88 -13.96
CA PRO A 213 5.27 11.62 -15.25
C PRO A 213 4.27 10.46 -15.17
N GLU A 214 3.26 10.51 -16.03
CA GLU A 214 2.27 9.45 -16.13
C GLU A 214 2.85 8.27 -16.94
N SER A 215 2.18 7.12 -16.97
CA SER A 215 2.67 6.00 -17.80
C SER A 215 2.61 6.40 -19.30
N PRO A 216 3.75 6.43 -20.02
CA PRO A 216 3.78 6.82 -21.43
C PRO A 216 2.93 5.90 -22.31
N ARG A 217 2.81 4.63 -21.91
CA ARG A 217 1.99 3.63 -22.60
C ARG A 217 0.48 3.90 -22.45
N TYR A 218 0.05 4.39 -21.29
CA TYR A 218 -1.33 4.83 -21.07
C TYR A 218 -1.66 6.07 -21.91
N LEU A 219 -0.75 7.04 -21.96
CA LEU A 219 -0.90 8.26 -22.76
C LEU A 219 -0.99 7.97 -24.27
N LEU A 220 -0.17 7.04 -24.78
CA LEU A 220 -0.19 6.61 -26.18
C LEU A 220 -1.43 5.78 -26.56
N ILE A 221 -1.73 4.72 -25.81
CA ILE A 221 -2.71 3.71 -26.23
C ILE A 221 -4.13 4.07 -25.82
N GLN A 222 -4.33 4.57 -24.59
CA GLN A 222 -5.68 4.85 -24.05
C GLN A 222 -6.09 6.31 -24.24
N LYS A 223 -5.19 7.28 -24.06
CA LYS A 223 -5.49 8.70 -24.29
C LYS A 223 -5.31 9.18 -25.73
N LYS A 224 -4.73 8.36 -26.62
CA LYS A 224 -4.39 8.71 -28.02
C LYS A 224 -3.68 10.07 -28.16
N ASN A 225 -2.88 10.44 -27.15
CA ASN A 225 -2.23 11.74 -27.11
C ASN A 225 -0.73 11.56 -27.35
N GLU A 226 -0.37 11.38 -28.62
CA GLU A 226 1.01 11.13 -29.07
C GLU A 226 1.98 12.19 -28.56
N SER A 227 1.57 13.46 -28.52
CA SER A 227 2.41 14.59 -28.12
C SER A 227 2.83 14.55 -26.64
N ALA A 228 1.93 14.08 -25.76
CA ALA A 228 2.20 13.96 -24.32
C ALA A 228 3.10 12.74 -24.04
N ALA A 229 2.88 11.64 -24.76
CA ALA A 229 3.70 10.45 -24.64
C ALA A 229 5.10 10.65 -25.21
N GLU A 230 5.25 11.44 -26.28
CA GLU A 230 6.55 11.81 -26.85
C GLU A 230 7.35 12.68 -25.87
N LYS A 231 6.72 13.65 -25.19
CA LYS A 231 7.36 14.43 -24.11
C LYS A 231 7.81 13.57 -22.92
N ASP A 232 6.99 12.63 -22.46
CA ASP A 232 7.37 11.72 -21.37
C ASP A 232 8.43 10.69 -21.81
N LEU A 233 8.48 10.32 -23.09
CA LEU A 233 9.55 9.52 -23.69
C LEU A 233 10.86 10.30 -23.82
N LEU A 234 10.82 11.62 -24.02
CA LEU A 234 12.00 12.49 -24.10
C LEU A 234 12.61 12.80 -22.73
N LEU A 235 11.85 12.64 -21.65
CA LEU A 235 12.33 12.68 -20.26
C LEU A 235 13.03 11.38 -19.82
N ARG A 236 13.13 10.39 -20.72
CA ARG A 236 13.69 9.07 -20.47
C ARG A 236 15.19 8.99 -20.72
#